data_AF-A0A8C6R798-F1
#
_entry.id   AF-A0A8C6R798-F1
#
_cell.length_a   1.000
_cell.length_b   1.000
_cell.length_c   1.000
_cell.angle_alpha   90.00
_cell.angle_beta   90.00
_cell.angle_gamma   90.00
#
_symmetry.space_group_name_H-M   'P 1'
#
loop_
_entity.id
_entity.type
_entity.pdbx_description
1 polymer ?
#
loop_
_entity_poly.entity_id
_entity_poly.type
_entity_poly.pdbx_seq_one_letter_code
_entity_poly.pdbx_strand_id
1 'polypeptide(L)'
;MKLPNILLTGTPGVGKTTLGKELASRSRLKYINVGDLALEGELYDGYDEEYDCPVLDEDRVVDELENQMREGETDNSILYKRLETRGHNEKKLKDNIQCEIFHVLYEEARLPSNKPEELEENISQISRWIGQWVKDHKS
;
A
#
# COMPACT_ATOMS: atom_id res chain seq x y z
N MET A 1 3.19 18.52 -12.09
CA MET A 1 2.37 17.52 -12.83
C MET A 1 1.90 16.53 -11.79
N LYS A 2 0.61 16.50 -11.47
CA LYS A 2 0.10 15.66 -10.38
C LYS A 2 0.19 14.18 -10.76
N LEU A 3 0.57 13.33 -9.81
CA LEU A 3 0.61 11.87 -9.96
C LEU A 3 -0.37 11.21 -8.97
N PRO A 4 -0.97 10.07 -9.32
CA PRO A 4 -1.86 9.35 -8.41
C PRO A 4 -1.08 8.60 -7.33
N ASN A 5 -1.69 8.43 -6.17
CA ASN A 5 -1.24 7.47 -5.15
C ASN A 5 -2.00 6.15 -5.33
N ILE A 6 -1.29 5.03 -5.37
CA ILE A 6 -1.84 3.69 -5.58
C ILE A 6 -1.52 2.84 -4.37
N LEU A 7 -2.54 2.21 -3.79
CA LEU A 7 -2.39 1.21 -2.74
C LEU A 7 -2.46 -0.18 -3.36
N LEU A 8 -1.42 -1.00 -3.15
CA LEU A 8 -1.41 -2.42 -3.49
C LEU A 8 -1.59 -3.23 -2.21
N THR A 9 -2.72 -3.93 -2.11
CA THR A 9 -3.05 -4.78 -0.96
C THR A 9 -3.40 -6.21 -1.40
N GLY A 10 -3.62 -7.09 -0.43
CA GLY A 10 -3.88 -8.52 -0.62
C GLY A 10 -3.03 -9.37 0.33
N THR A 11 -3.30 -10.67 0.37
CA THR A 11 -2.61 -11.60 1.28
C THR A 11 -1.10 -11.66 0.98
N PRO A 12 -0.25 -12.01 1.96
CA PRO A 12 1.16 -12.30 1.71
C PRO A 12 1.35 -13.35 0.61
N GLY A 13 2.41 -13.21 -0.19
CA GLY A 13 2.73 -14.16 -1.27
C GLY A 13 2.02 -13.92 -2.61
N VAL A 14 0.98 -13.09 -2.70
CA VAL A 14 0.24 -12.82 -3.96
C VAL A 14 1.00 -11.92 -4.96
N GLY A 15 2.26 -11.59 -4.71
CA GLY A 15 3.09 -10.85 -5.66
C GLY A 15 2.98 -9.31 -5.60
N LYS A 16 2.43 -8.73 -4.53
CA LYS A 16 2.31 -7.26 -4.35
C LYS A 16 3.64 -6.52 -4.54
N THR A 17 4.70 -7.00 -3.89
CA THR A 17 6.05 -6.42 -3.96
C THR A 17 6.60 -6.47 -5.38
N THR A 18 6.41 -7.59 -6.08
CA THR A 18 6.83 -7.76 -7.47
C THR A 18 6.10 -6.78 -8.38
N LEU A 19 4.76 -6.72 -8.29
CA LEU A 19 3.94 -5.80 -9.07
C LEU A 19 4.27 -4.34 -8.78
N GLY A 20 4.40 -3.96 -7.51
CA GLY A 20 4.70 -2.59 -7.09
C GLY A 20 6.06 -2.09 -7.57
N LYS A 21 7.10 -2.93 -7.44
CA LYS A 21 8.45 -2.60 -7.93
C LYS A 21 8.47 -2.44 -9.45
N GLU A 22 7.77 -3.32 -10.17
CA GLU A 22 7.73 -3.28 -11.63
C GLU A 22 6.90 -2.08 -12.15
N LEU A 23 5.81 -1.71 -11.46
CA LEU A 23 5.08 -0.48 -11.76
C LEU A 23 5.92 0.77 -11.53
N ALA A 24 6.69 0.82 -10.44
CA ALA A 24 7.59 1.94 -10.18
C ALA A 24 8.72 2.04 -11.22
N SER A 25 9.30 0.91 -11.64
CA SER A 25 10.37 0.90 -12.66
C SER A 25 9.89 1.38 -14.04
N ARG A 26 8.60 1.15 -14.36
CA ARG A 26 7.98 1.52 -15.65
C ARG A 26 7.20 2.83 -15.60
N SER A 27 7.12 3.49 -14.45
CA SER A 27 6.39 4.75 -14.28
C SER A 27 7.26 5.82 -13.61
N ARG A 28 6.64 6.92 -13.21
CA ARG A 28 7.27 7.97 -12.38
C ARG A 28 6.87 7.86 -10.91
N LEU A 29 6.18 6.80 -10.53
CA LEU A 29 5.73 6.58 -9.16
C LEU A 29 6.87 6.03 -8.31
N LYS A 30 6.90 6.42 -7.03
CA LYS A 30 7.76 5.84 -6.02
C LYS A 30 7.07 4.60 -5.43
N TYR A 31 7.79 3.48 -5.37
CA TYR A 31 7.34 2.32 -4.61
C TYR A 31 7.74 2.48 -3.15
N ILE A 32 6.79 2.28 -2.24
CA ILE A 32 7.02 2.26 -0.79
C ILE A 32 6.48 0.92 -0.27
N ASN A 33 7.34 0.15 0.39
CA ASN A 33 6.92 -1.00 1.18
C ASN A 33 6.75 -0.55 2.62
N VAL A 34 5.53 -0.65 3.14
CA VAL A 34 5.24 -0.14 4.47
C VAL A 34 5.85 -1.01 5.58
N GLY A 35 6.10 -2.31 5.32
CA GLY A 35 6.83 -3.15 6.26
C GLY A 35 8.29 -2.72 6.40
N ASP A 36 8.95 -2.41 5.28
CA ASP A 36 10.33 -1.88 5.29
C ASP A 36 10.36 -0.50 5.97
N LEU A 37 9.35 0.35 5.69
CA LEU A 37 9.21 1.65 6.32
C LEU A 37 9.08 1.56 7.85
N ALA A 38 8.26 0.63 8.33
CA ALA A 38 8.05 0.41 9.74
C ALA A 38 9.31 -0.10 10.45
N LEU A 39 10.04 -0.99 9.78
CA LEU A 39 11.29 -1.52 10.28
C LEU A 39 12.37 -0.44 10.38
N GLU A 40 12.53 0.36 9.33
CA GLU A 40 13.54 1.44 9.26
C GLU A 40 13.21 2.60 10.22
N GLY A 41 11.94 2.93 10.39
CA GLY A 41 11.48 4.02 11.26
C GLY A 41 11.21 3.61 12.71
N GLU A 42 11.42 2.33 13.07
CA GLU A 42 11.03 1.76 14.37
C GLU A 42 9.58 2.12 14.74
N LEU A 43 8.67 1.94 13.78
CA LEU A 43 7.25 2.35 13.86
C LEU A 43 6.40 1.23 14.48
N TYR A 44 6.77 0.84 15.69
CA TYR A 44 6.11 -0.22 16.44
C TYR A 44 5.69 0.28 17.82
N ASP A 45 4.54 -0.17 18.29
CA ASP A 45 4.04 0.09 19.64
C ASP A 45 3.56 -1.22 20.28
N GLY A 46 4.44 -1.80 21.10
CA GLY A 46 4.20 -3.06 21.78
C GLY A 46 4.63 -4.30 20.99
N TYR A 47 4.36 -5.45 21.59
CA TYR A 47 4.76 -6.76 21.10
C TYR A 47 3.63 -7.75 21.29
N ASP A 48 3.32 -8.53 20.26
CA ASP A 48 2.32 -9.58 20.31
C ASP A 48 2.99 -10.90 20.65
N GLU A 49 2.80 -11.38 21.88
CA GLU A 49 3.38 -12.64 22.38
C GLU A 49 2.79 -13.88 21.69
N GLU A 50 1.57 -13.79 21.16
CA GLU A 50 0.92 -14.93 20.53
C GLU A 50 1.48 -15.18 19.12
N TYR A 51 1.89 -14.11 18.44
CA TYR A 51 2.46 -14.16 17.09
C TYR A 51 3.96 -13.93 17.02
N ASP A 52 4.61 -13.73 18.18
CA ASP A 52 6.04 -13.48 18.30
C ASP A 52 6.50 -12.33 17.37
N CYS A 53 5.73 -11.24 17.32
CA CYS A 53 6.02 -10.12 16.42
C CYS A 53 5.73 -8.73 17.02
N PRO A 54 6.46 -7.67 16.58
CA PRO A 54 6.15 -6.30 16.99
C PRO A 54 4.80 -5.85 16.42
N VAL A 55 4.02 -5.16 17.27
CA VAL A 55 2.76 -4.54 16.85
C VAL A 55 3.08 -3.22 16.15
N LEU A 56 2.51 -3.02 14.97
CA LEU A 56 2.71 -1.81 14.18
C LEU A 56 2.05 -0.61 14.85
N ASP A 57 2.78 0.50 14.96
CA ASP A 57 2.18 1.79 15.34
C ASP A 57 1.56 2.42 14.09
N GLU A 58 0.25 2.21 13.92
CA GLU A 58 -0.48 2.68 12.74
C GLU A 58 -0.38 4.19 12.57
N ASP A 59 -0.55 4.96 13.64
CA ASP A 59 -0.52 6.42 13.61
C ASP A 59 0.84 6.93 13.13
N ARG A 60 1.93 6.41 13.70
CA ARG A 60 3.29 6.78 13.27
C ARG A 60 3.60 6.35 11.84
N VAL A 61 3.04 5.23 11.38
CA VAL A 61 3.15 4.80 9.98
C VAL A 61 2.42 5.77 9.06
N VAL A 62 1.23 6.24 9.44
CA VAL A 62 0.51 7.26 8.66
C VAL A 62 1.33 8.52 8.57
N ASP A 63 1.84 9.01 9.69
CA ASP A 63 2.64 10.24 9.76
C ASP A 63 3.90 10.14 8.88
N GLU A 64 4.59 9.00 8.92
CA GLU A 64 5.78 8.78 8.11
C GLU A 64 5.45 8.67 6.61
N LEU A 65 4.37 7.97 6.26
CA LEU A 65 3.87 7.94 4.89
C LEU A 65 3.50 9.33 4.40
N GLU A 66 2.84 10.14 5.23
CA GLU A 66 2.54 11.53 4.89
C GLU A 66 3.80 12.34 4.63
N ASN A 67 4.85 12.17 5.45
CA ASN A 67 6.13 12.85 5.24
C ASN A 67 6.76 12.47 3.89
N GLN A 68 6.79 11.18 3.55
CA GLN A 68 7.29 10.72 2.25
C GLN A 68 6.43 11.19 1.08
N MET A 69 5.12 11.33 1.30
CA MET A 69 4.16 11.75 0.29
C MET A 69 4.09 13.26 0.14
N ARG A 70 4.50 14.07 1.12
CA ARG A 70 4.61 15.54 1.03
C ARG A 70 5.66 16.03 0.04
N GLU A 71 6.64 15.19 -0.29
CA GLU A 71 7.52 15.42 -1.44
C GLU A 71 6.76 15.32 -2.79
N GLY A 72 5.56 14.73 -2.79
CA GLY A 72 4.59 14.73 -3.89
C GLY A 72 3.42 15.67 -3.62
N GLU A 73 2.93 16.38 -4.64
CA GLU A 73 1.86 17.38 -4.52
C GLU A 73 0.44 16.77 -4.34
N THR A 74 0.22 15.86 -3.39
CA THR A 74 -1.08 15.18 -3.18
C THR A 74 -1.61 15.34 -1.76
N ASP A 75 -2.92 15.60 -1.65
CA ASP A 75 -3.66 15.73 -0.39
C ASP A 75 -3.82 14.36 0.29
N ASN A 76 -3.20 14.21 1.45
CA ASN A 76 -3.15 12.97 2.22
C ASN A 76 -4.29 12.83 3.24
N SER A 77 -5.17 13.83 3.39
CA SER A 77 -6.31 13.77 4.32
C SER A 77 -7.29 12.62 4.03
N ILE A 78 -7.29 12.11 2.79
CA ILE A 78 -8.07 10.94 2.38
C ILE A 78 -7.39 9.64 2.83
N LEU A 79 -6.05 9.61 2.90
CA LEU A 79 -5.31 8.45 3.40
C LEU A 79 -5.73 8.21 4.85
N TYR A 80 -5.56 9.21 5.73
CA TYR A 80 -5.94 9.13 7.15
C TYR A 80 -7.37 8.60 7.35
N LYS A 81 -8.37 9.16 6.64
CA LYS A 81 -9.76 8.68 6.71
C LYS A 81 -9.94 7.22 6.29
N ARG A 82 -9.18 6.73 5.30
CA ARG A 82 -9.20 5.32 4.88
C ARG A 82 -8.58 4.40 5.92
N LEU A 83 -7.71 4.91 6.78
CA LEU A 83 -7.06 4.14 7.85
C LEU A 83 -7.92 4.18 9.11
N GLU A 84 -8.39 5.36 9.51
CA GLU A 84 -9.24 5.60 10.69
C GLU A 84 -10.61 4.89 10.60
N THR A 85 -11.27 4.86 9.44
CA THR A 85 -12.57 4.16 9.25
C THR A 85 -12.46 2.64 9.46
N ARG A 86 -11.25 2.09 9.63
CA ARG A 86 -10.98 0.67 9.86
C ARG A 86 -10.77 0.29 11.32
N GLY A 87 -10.89 1.24 12.26
CA GLY A 87 -10.79 0.99 13.69
C GLY A 87 -11.76 -0.08 14.22
N HIS A 88 -11.15 -1.19 14.65
CA HIS A 88 -11.59 -2.16 15.67
C HIS A 88 -12.89 -2.95 15.46
N ASN A 89 -12.72 -4.22 15.06
CA ASN A 89 -13.43 -5.29 15.75
C ASN A 89 -12.51 -6.49 15.98
N GLU A 90 -12.53 -6.93 17.22
CA GLU A 90 -11.69 -7.96 17.83
C GLU A 90 -11.57 -9.23 16.95
N LYS A 91 -10.36 -9.79 16.91
CA LYS A 91 -10.09 -11.24 16.82
C LYS A 91 -9.83 -11.92 15.45
N LYS A 92 -9.47 -11.22 14.36
CA LYS A 92 -9.12 -11.91 13.10
C LYS A 92 -8.03 -11.22 12.26
N LEU A 93 -6.77 -11.57 12.47
CA LEU A 93 -5.89 -12.19 11.47
C LEU A 93 -4.56 -12.51 12.13
N LYS A 94 -4.28 -13.80 12.24
CA LYS A 94 -3.37 -14.41 13.20
C LYS A 94 -2.32 -15.26 12.47
N ASP A 95 -1.79 -14.75 11.36
CA ASP A 95 -0.64 -15.34 10.68
C ASP A 95 -0.10 -14.35 9.63
N ASN A 96 1.22 -14.07 9.73
CA ASN A 96 2.10 -13.35 8.80
C ASN A 96 2.32 -11.85 9.07
N ILE A 97 3.17 -11.55 10.05
CA ILE A 97 4.25 -10.54 10.00
C ILE A 97 4.06 -9.45 8.94
N GLN A 98 3.47 -8.32 9.35
CA GLN A 98 3.77 -6.94 8.92
C GLN A 98 3.71 -6.58 7.41
N CYS A 99 3.35 -7.49 6.51
CA CYS A 99 3.05 -7.18 5.10
C CYS A 99 1.58 -6.77 4.88
N GLU A 100 0.78 -6.79 5.95
CA GLU A 100 -0.58 -6.30 5.99
C GLU A 100 -0.61 -4.86 6.46
N ILE A 101 -0.22 -3.93 5.60
CA ILE A 101 -0.62 -2.55 5.79
C ILE A 101 -1.67 -2.26 4.74
N PHE A 102 -2.92 -2.46 5.19
CA PHE A 102 -4.21 -2.20 4.56
C PHE A 102 -4.93 -3.36 3.89
N HIS A 103 -5.29 -4.42 4.63
CA HIS A 103 -6.39 -5.27 4.16
C HIS A 103 -7.75 -4.57 4.33
N VAL A 104 -8.45 -4.47 3.19
CA VAL A 104 -9.89 -4.23 2.98
C VAL A 104 -10.38 -2.78 2.94
N LEU A 105 -10.71 -2.30 1.74
CA LEU A 105 -12.04 -1.71 1.52
C LEU A 105 -12.66 -2.18 0.19
N TYR A 106 -13.78 -2.87 0.36
CA TYR A 106 -14.95 -3.03 -0.50
C TYR A 106 -15.14 -2.04 -1.68
N GLU A 107 -14.36 -2.22 -2.75
CA GLU A 107 -14.64 -2.05 -4.20
C GLU A 107 -13.30 -2.22 -4.96
N GLU A 108 -12.48 -3.18 -4.53
CA GLU A 108 -11.12 -3.37 -5.05
C GLU A 108 -11.15 -4.03 -6.43
N ALA A 109 -10.33 -3.52 -7.35
CA ALA A 109 -9.99 -4.24 -8.57
C ALA A 109 -9.28 -5.54 -8.17
N ARG A 110 -9.99 -6.68 -8.27
CA ARG A 110 -9.42 -8.00 -8.01
C ARG A 110 -8.54 -8.39 -9.19
N LEU A 111 -7.25 -8.18 -9.04
CA LEU A 111 -6.27 -8.57 -10.04
C LEU A 111 -5.83 -10.03 -9.80
N PRO A 112 -5.99 -10.93 -10.79
CA PRO A 112 -5.43 -12.27 -10.69
C PRO A 112 -3.89 -12.18 -10.67
N SER A 113 -3.23 -13.00 -9.84
CA SER A 113 -1.77 -12.95 -9.63
C SER A 113 -1.19 -14.34 -9.36
N ASN A 114 -1.61 -15.31 -10.16
CA ASN A 114 -1.22 -16.71 -10.08
C ASN A 114 -0.20 -17.09 -11.16
N LYS A 115 -0.15 -16.34 -12.26
CA LYS A 115 0.73 -16.63 -13.40
C LYS A 115 1.50 -15.40 -13.89
N PRO A 116 2.69 -15.58 -14.50
CA PRO A 116 3.48 -14.45 -15.04
C PRO A 116 2.73 -13.61 -16.07
N GLU A 117 1.85 -14.22 -16.86
CA GLU A 117 1.06 -13.50 -17.87
C GLU A 117 0.08 -12.52 -17.20
N GLU A 118 -0.50 -12.91 -16.07
CA GLU A 118 -1.41 -12.08 -15.28
C GLU A 118 -0.66 -10.88 -14.68
N LEU A 119 0.60 -11.06 -14.27
CA LEU A 119 1.45 -9.95 -13.79
C LEU A 119 1.63 -8.88 -14.88
N GLU A 120 1.96 -9.29 -16.11
CA GLU A 120 2.17 -8.36 -17.23
C GLU A 120 0.85 -7.68 -17.65
N GLU A 121 -0.26 -8.41 -17.63
CA GLU A 121 -1.60 -7.84 -17.85
C GLU A 121 -1.96 -6.80 -16.79
N ASN A 122 -1.67 -7.08 -15.51
CA ASN A 122 -1.91 -6.16 -14.41
C ASN A 122 -1.07 -4.88 -14.56
N ILE A 123 0.22 -5.02 -14.89
CA ILE A 123 1.11 -3.89 -15.14
C ILE A 123 0.57 -3.03 -16.28
N SER A 124 0.17 -3.65 -17.39
CA SER A 124 -0.39 -2.95 -18.56
C SER A 124 -1.68 -2.20 -18.22
N GLN A 125 -2.60 -2.84 -17.48
CA GLN A 125 -3.85 -2.23 -17.06
C GLN A 125 -3.63 -1.03 -16.14
N ILE A 126 -2.81 -1.18 -15.10
CA ILE A 126 -2.53 -0.11 -14.15
C ILE A 126 -1.76 1.02 -14.82
N SER A 127 -0.78 0.73 -15.69
CA SER A 127 -0.03 1.75 -16.44
C SER A 127 -0.94 2.57 -17.35
N ARG A 128 -1.89 1.93 -18.02
CA ARG A 128 -2.90 2.62 -18.83
C ARG A 128 -3.78 3.53 -17.98
N TRP A 129 -4.19 3.06 -16.80
CA TRP A 129 -4.97 3.85 -15.85
C TRP A 129 -4.19 5.06 -15.34
N ILE A 130 -2.91 4.90 -14.95
CA ILE A 130 -2.04 6.02 -14.55
C ILE A 130 -1.95 7.05 -15.67
N GLY A 131 -1.71 6.58 -16.91
CA GLY A 131 -1.61 7.45 -18.07
C GLY A 131 -2.89 8.24 -18.35
N GLN A 132 -4.06 7.65 -18.12
CA GLN A 132 -5.34 8.33 -18.26
C GLN A 132 -5.59 9.32 -17.10
N TRP A 133 -5.38 8.89 -15.85
CA TRP A 133 -5.55 9.74 -14.68
C TRP A 133 -4.70 11.01 -14.77
N VAL A 134 -3.45 10.88 -15.20
CA VAL A 134 -2.54 12.03 -15.40
C VAL A 134 -3.06 12.97 -16.49
N LYS A 135 -3.70 12.47 -17.55
CA LYS A 135 -4.32 13.34 -18.57
C LYS A 135 -5.52 14.10 -18.00
N ASP A 136 -6.35 13.41 -17.23
CA ASP A 136 -7.59 13.97 -16.67
C ASP A 136 -7.30 15.02 -15.58
N HIS A 137 -6.14 14.92 -14.91
CA HIS A 137 -5.71 15.82 -13.83
C HIS A 137 -4.53 16.73 -14.23
N LYS A 138 -4.27 16.87 -15.53
CA LYS A 138 -3.41 17.94 -16.08
C LYS A 138 -4.22 19.24 -16.13
N SER A 139 -4.38 19.87 -14.97
CA SER A 139 -4.69 21.30 -14.87
C SER A 139 -3.40 22.09 -14.99
#